data_AF-A0A924Y1B5-F1
#
_entry.id   AF-A0A924Y1B5-F1
#
_cell.length_a   1.000
_cell.length_b   1.000
_cell.length_c   1.000
_cell.angle_alpha   90.00
_cell.angle_beta   90.00
_cell.angle_gamma   90.00
#
_symmetry.space_group_name_H-M   'P 1'
#
loop_
_entity.id
_entity.type
_entity.pdbx_description
1 polymer ?
#
loop_
_entity_poly.entity_id
_entity_poly.type
_entity_poly.pdbx_seq_one_letter_code
_entity_poly.pdbx_strand_id
1 'polypeptide(L)'
;MNFSPKRNAPTKAFTLIELLVVIAIIAILAAILFPVFAQAREKARQTSCLSNQKQSGLGFLMYVQDYDEQFPAVGPGTGINDPNIFVTDIYGKKQTGDWLEIRFCTALLLPYTKNTQIYFCPS
;
A
#
# COMPACT_ATOMS: atom_id res chain seq x y z
N MET A 1 40.23 11.81 -62.57
CA MET A 1 39.49 11.44 -61.36
C MET A 1 39.25 12.71 -60.56
N ASN A 2 38.02 13.23 -60.54
CA ASN A 2 37.67 14.48 -59.86
C ASN A 2 37.41 14.23 -58.37
N PHE A 3 38.17 14.88 -57.49
CA PHE A 3 37.91 14.94 -56.06
C PHE A 3 36.90 16.06 -55.79
N SER A 4 35.66 15.69 -55.45
CA SER A 4 34.66 16.65 -54.96
C SER A 4 34.81 16.80 -53.44
N PRO A 5 35.04 18.00 -52.90
CA PRO A 5 35.21 18.20 -51.46
C PRO A 5 33.85 18.11 -50.75
N LYS A 6 33.73 17.19 -49.79
CA LYS A 6 32.57 17.15 -48.88
C LYS A 6 32.61 18.41 -47.99
N ARG A 7 31.57 19.25 -48.10
CA ARG A 7 31.39 20.40 -47.19
C ARG A 7 31.10 19.86 -45.79
N ASN A 8 31.98 20.14 -44.83
CA ASN A 8 31.74 19.81 -43.43
C ASN A 8 30.55 20.62 -42.94
N ALA A 9 29.46 19.94 -42.58
CA ALA A 9 28.33 20.58 -41.92
C ALA A 9 28.79 21.09 -40.54
N PRO A 10 28.39 22.30 -40.11
CA PRO A 10 28.78 22.82 -38.81
C PRO A 10 28.25 21.90 -37.72
N THR A 11 29.15 21.31 -36.93
CA THR A 11 28.81 20.62 -35.70
C THR A 11 28.36 21.67 -34.70
N LYS A 12 27.09 21.60 -34.25
CA LYS A 12 26.59 22.47 -33.17
C LYS A 12 27.36 22.11 -31.89
N ALA A 13 28.32 22.94 -31.51
CA ALA A 13 28.96 22.85 -30.20
C ALA A 13 27.99 23.41 -29.16
N PHE A 14 27.61 22.57 -28.19
CA PHE A 14 26.78 23.00 -27.06
C PHE A 14 27.56 24.01 -26.22
N THR A 15 26.95 25.15 -25.91
CA THR A 15 27.60 26.13 -25.04
C THR A 15 27.47 25.69 -23.58
N LEU A 16 28.51 25.94 -22.78
CA LEU A 16 28.52 25.61 -21.34
C LEU A 16 27.34 26.27 -20.59
N ILE A 17 26.91 27.44 -21.04
CA ILE A 17 25.79 28.19 -20.45
C ILE A 17 24.43 27.54 -20.73
N GLU A 18 24.21 26.97 -21.92
CA GLU A 18 22.97 26.25 -22.23
C GLU A 18 22.81 25.02 -21.34
N LEU A 19 23.89 24.27 -21.11
CA LEU A 19 23.85 23.11 -20.22
C LEU A 19 23.61 23.54 -18.75
N LEU A 20 24.26 24.63 -18.32
CA LEU A 20 24.19 25.12 -16.94
C LEU A 20 22.78 25.64 -16.59
N VAL A 21 22.12 26.35 -17.50
CA VAL A 21 20.75 26.83 -17.28
C VAL A 21 19.77 25.66 -17.16
N VAL A 22 19.93 24.60 -17.96
CA VAL A 22 19.03 23.45 -17.94
C VAL A 22 19.11 22.72 -16.59
N ILE A 23 20.31 22.44 -16.08
CA ILE A 23 20.45 21.78 -14.78
C ILE A 23 19.94 22.67 -13.64
N ALA A 24 20.08 23.99 -13.74
CA ALA A 24 19.56 24.92 -12.76
C ALA A 24 18.02 24.89 -12.70
N ILE A 25 17.36 24.86 -13.85
CA ILE A 25 15.89 24.74 -13.91
C ILE A 25 15.43 23.39 -13.36
N ILE A 26 16.09 22.29 -13.72
CA ILE A 26 15.76 20.94 -13.20
C ILE A 26 15.91 20.90 -11.67
N ALA A 27 16.96 21.52 -11.11
CA ALA A 27 17.19 21.56 -9.67
C ALA A 27 16.06 22.30 -8.93
N ILE A 28 15.60 23.44 -9.46
CA ILE A 28 14.49 24.21 -8.88
C ILE A 28 13.19 23.40 -8.93
N LEU A 29 12.88 22.78 -10.08
CA LEU A 29 11.68 21.95 -10.22
C LEU A 29 11.71 20.75 -9.28
N ALA A 30 12.84 20.05 -9.19
CA ALA A 30 13.01 18.90 -8.31
C ALA A 30 12.87 19.29 -6.82
N ALA A 31 13.39 20.45 -6.41
CA ALA A 31 13.28 20.95 -5.04
C ALA A 31 11.82 21.14 -4.59
N ILE A 32 10.91 21.52 -5.50
CA ILE A 32 9.47 21.66 -5.20
C ILE A 32 8.76 20.31 -5.35
N LEU A 33 9.16 19.49 -6.33
CA LEU A 33 8.52 18.20 -6.62
C LEU A 33 8.75 17.17 -5.50
N PHE A 34 9.95 17.08 -4.92
CA PHE A 34 10.26 16.10 -3.89
C PHE A 34 9.39 16.21 -2.62
N PRO A 35 9.21 17.38 -1.98
CA PRO A 35 8.37 17.48 -0.79
C PRO A 35 6.90 17.20 -1.10
N VAL A 36 6.40 17.63 -2.27
CA VAL A 36 5.01 17.39 -2.69
C VAL A 36 4.79 15.91 -3.00
N PHE A 37 5.75 15.25 -3.66
CA PHE A 37 5.65 13.83 -4.01
C PHE A 37 5.62 12.94 -2.75
N ALA A 38 6.41 13.27 -1.73
CA ALA A 38 6.37 12.55 -0.45
C ALA A 38 4.98 12.62 0.21
N GLN A 39 4.37 13.82 0.23
CA GLN A 39 3.01 14.00 0.75
C GLN A 39 1.97 13.28 -0.09
N ALA A 40 2.06 13.35 -1.43
CA ALA A 40 1.14 12.68 -2.34
C ALA A 40 1.19 11.15 -2.19
N ARG A 41 2.39 10.58 -2.01
CA ARG A 41 2.58 9.15 -1.74
C ARG A 41 1.91 8.73 -0.42
N GLU A 42 2.06 9.54 0.61
CA GLU A 42 1.42 9.28 1.90
C GLU A 42 -0.11 9.37 1.80
N LYS A 43 -0.63 10.35 1.07
CA LYS A 43 -2.07 10.45 0.78
C LYS A 43 -2.59 9.26 -0.04
N ALA A 44 -1.79 8.71 -0.95
CA ALA A 44 -2.15 7.50 -1.67
C ALA A 44 -2.25 6.28 -0.74
N ARG A 45 -1.33 6.13 0.21
CA ARG A 45 -1.40 5.07 1.25
C ARG A 45 -2.65 5.21 2.12
N GLN A 46 -2.93 6.44 2.58
CA GLN A 46 -4.15 6.74 3.35
C GLN A 46 -5.42 6.38 2.57
N THR A 47 -5.46 6.74 1.27
CA THR A 47 -6.61 6.43 0.40
C THR A 47 -6.81 4.92 0.24
N SER A 48 -5.72 4.17 0.05
CA SER A 48 -5.77 2.70 -0.03
C SER A 48 -6.25 2.09 1.30
N CYS A 49 -5.74 2.57 2.42
CA CYS A 49 -6.17 2.13 3.75
C CYS A 49 -7.66 2.42 4.01
N LEU A 50 -8.14 3.60 3.61
CA LEU A 50 -9.56 3.96 3.73
C LEU A 50 -10.46 3.04 2.87
N SER A 51 -10.03 2.70 1.66
CA SER A 51 -10.73 1.74 0.80
C SER A 51 -10.80 0.35 1.44
N ASN A 52 -9.70 -0.10 2.03
CA ASN A 52 -9.60 -1.36 2.76
C ASN A 52 -10.53 -1.39 4.00
N GLN A 53 -10.59 -0.30 4.76
CA GLN A 53 -11.49 -0.17 5.91
C GLN A 53 -12.95 -0.20 5.48
N LYS A 54 -13.30 0.47 4.38
CA LYS A 54 -14.65 0.43 3.81
C LYS A 54 -15.06 -1.00 3.43
N GLN A 55 -14.17 -1.75 2.77
CA GLN A 55 -14.42 -3.15 2.41
C GLN A 55 -14.61 -4.03 3.65
N SER A 56 -13.81 -3.82 4.69
CA SER A 56 -13.97 -4.53 5.96
C SER A 56 -15.31 -4.21 6.61
N GLY A 57 -15.69 -2.93 6.69
CA GLY A 57 -16.97 -2.47 7.25
C GLY A 57 -18.19 -3.03 6.52
N LEU A 58 -18.12 -3.18 5.20
CA LEU A 58 -19.15 -3.86 4.42
C LEU A 58 -19.24 -5.35 4.79
N GLY A 59 -18.10 -6.02 4.98
CA GLY A 59 -18.07 -7.41 5.46
C GLY A 59 -18.76 -7.56 6.82
N PHE A 60 -18.51 -6.65 7.76
CA PHE A 60 -19.21 -6.62 9.05
C PHE A 60 -20.71 -6.46 8.88
N LEU A 61 -21.16 -5.54 8.03
CA LEU A 61 -22.58 -5.31 7.80
C LEU A 61 -23.27 -6.55 7.23
N MET A 62 -22.61 -7.25 6.29
CA MET A 62 -23.13 -8.50 5.73
C MET A 62 -23.22 -9.60 6.79
N TYR A 63 -22.22 -9.72 7.66
CA TYR A 63 -22.26 -10.67 8.77
C TYR A 63 -23.43 -10.39 9.74
N VAL A 64 -23.60 -9.13 10.14
CA VAL A 64 -24.67 -8.70 11.05
C VAL A 64 -26.06 -9.00 10.45
N GLN A 65 -26.21 -8.86 9.13
CA GLN A 65 -27.45 -9.21 8.42
C GLN A 65 -27.75 -10.71 8.45
N ASP A 66 -26.72 -11.56 8.41
CA ASP A 66 -26.89 -13.02 8.41
C ASP A 66 -27.04 -13.61 9.83
N TYR A 67 -26.64 -12.89 10.88
CA TYR A 67 -26.57 -13.37 12.26
C TYR A 67 -27.43 -12.53 13.25
N ASP A 68 -28.72 -12.35 12.95
CA ASP A 68 -29.72 -11.71 13.85
C ASP A 68 -29.25 -10.37 14.47
N GLU A 69 -28.59 -9.53 13.67
CA GLU A 69 -28.04 -8.24 14.07
C GLU A 69 -26.93 -8.31 15.14
N GLN A 70 -26.35 -9.49 15.33
CA GLN A 70 -25.26 -9.69 16.27
C GLN A 70 -23.91 -9.40 15.61
N PHE A 71 -23.11 -8.54 16.24
CA PHE A 71 -21.72 -8.37 15.87
C PHE A 71 -20.91 -9.62 16.27
N PRO A 72 -19.85 -9.96 15.52
CA PRO A 72 -19.02 -11.11 15.85
C PRO A 72 -18.44 -10.93 17.26
N ALA A 73 -18.76 -11.88 18.15
CA ALA A 73 -18.35 -11.81 19.55
C ALA A 73 -16.82 -11.95 19.68
N VAL A 74 -16.16 -10.87 20.08
CA VAL A 74 -14.75 -10.87 20.50
C VAL A 74 -14.72 -11.22 21.99
N GLY A 75 -15.12 -12.44 22.33
CA GLY A 75 -15.24 -12.91 23.71
C GLY A 75 -14.26 -14.04 24.01
N PRO A 76 -13.78 -14.20 25.25
CA PRO A 76 -12.84 -15.25 25.66
C PRO A 76 -13.43 -16.67 25.68
N GLY A 77 -14.48 -16.93 24.89
CA GLY A 77 -15.20 -18.21 24.80
C GLY A 77 -14.64 -19.19 23.78
N THR A 78 -13.56 -18.85 23.07
CA THR A 78 -12.95 -19.71 22.04
C THR A 78 -11.75 -20.49 22.61
N GLY A 79 -11.92 -21.21 23.72
CA GLY A 79 -10.89 -22.11 24.24
C GLY A 79 -9.48 -21.50 24.44
N ILE A 80 -9.37 -20.19 24.63
CA ILE A 80 -8.08 -19.48 24.60
C ILE A 80 -7.24 -19.76 25.85
N ASN A 81 -7.88 -20.25 26.92
CA ASN A 81 -7.20 -20.67 28.15
C ASN A 81 -6.68 -22.12 28.07
N ASP A 82 -6.85 -22.81 26.94
CA ASP A 82 -6.21 -24.10 26.71
C ASP A 82 -4.78 -23.85 26.17
N PRO A 83 -3.73 -24.17 26.94
CA PRO A 83 -2.34 -24.03 26.47
C PRO A 83 -2.01 -24.92 25.25
N ASN A 84 -2.94 -25.78 24.82
CA ASN A 84 -2.80 -26.63 23.64
C ASN A 84 -3.54 -26.11 22.39
N ILE A 85 -4.28 -25.01 22.47
CA ILE A 85 -4.88 -24.36 21.29
C ILE A 85 -3.80 -23.52 20.57
N PHE A 86 -3.27 -24.06 19.48
CA PHE A 86 -2.41 -23.33 18.55
C PHE A 86 -3.26 -22.68 17.47
N VAL A 87 -3.58 -21.39 17.63
CA VAL A 87 -4.11 -20.59 16.52
C VAL A 87 -2.99 -20.40 15.51
N THR A 88 -3.17 -20.99 14.33
CA THR A 88 -2.26 -20.82 13.19
C THR A 88 -2.76 -19.62 12.39
N ASP A 89 -1.92 -18.63 12.13
CA ASP A 89 -2.35 -17.49 11.31
C ASP A 89 -2.64 -17.91 9.85
N ILE A 90 -3.22 -17.00 9.06
CA ILE A 90 -3.48 -17.17 7.62
C ILE A 90 -2.20 -17.44 6.77
N TYR A 91 -1.02 -17.38 7.38
CA TYR A 91 0.30 -17.69 6.83
C TYR A 91 0.93 -18.97 7.42
N GLY A 92 0.18 -19.76 8.19
CA GLY A 92 0.68 -21.02 8.74
C GLY A 92 1.55 -20.88 10.00
N LYS A 93 1.63 -19.70 10.63
CA LYS A 93 2.49 -19.47 11.80
C LYS A 93 1.74 -19.67 13.12
N LYS A 94 2.30 -20.51 14.00
CA LYS A 94 1.86 -20.67 15.39
C LYS A 94 2.24 -19.40 16.18
N GLN A 95 1.27 -18.71 16.77
CA GLN A 95 1.51 -17.50 17.55
C GLN A 95 1.22 -17.77 19.03
N THR A 96 2.22 -17.60 19.88
CA THR A 96 2.12 -17.69 21.35
C THR A 96 2.30 -16.27 21.91
N GLY A 97 1.21 -15.63 22.38
CA GLY A 97 1.27 -14.37 23.14
C GLY A 97 0.75 -13.10 22.44
N ASP A 98 -0.12 -12.39 23.18
CA ASP A 98 -0.40 -10.94 23.22
C ASP A 98 -1.04 -10.15 22.06
N TRP A 99 -1.48 -10.76 20.94
CA TRP A 99 -2.23 -10.04 19.89
C TRP A 99 -3.49 -10.79 19.41
N LEU A 100 -4.33 -11.24 20.34
CA LEU A 100 -5.43 -12.15 20.08
C LEU A 100 -6.82 -11.49 19.88
N GLU A 101 -6.92 -10.17 19.71
CA GLU A 101 -8.23 -9.55 19.44
C GLU A 101 -8.55 -9.42 17.94
N ILE A 102 -7.53 -9.39 17.07
CA ILE A 102 -7.69 -9.11 15.63
C ILE A 102 -8.00 -10.37 14.80
N ARG A 103 -7.65 -11.55 15.32
CA ARG A 103 -7.59 -12.83 14.57
C ARG A 103 -8.95 -13.52 14.34
N PHE A 104 -9.88 -13.38 15.28
CA PHE A 104 -11.19 -14.04 15.19
C PHE A 104 -12.13 -13.37 14.20
N CYS A 105 -12.07 -12.05 14.13
CA CYS A 105 -12.93 -11.28 13.24
C CYS A 105 -12.55 -11.48 11.77
N THR A 106 -11.25 -11.65 11.47
CA THR A 106 -10.79 -11.99 10.12
C THR A 106 -11.33 -13.34 9.67
N ALA A 107 -11.24 -14.37 10.51
CA ALA A 107 -11.70 -15.72 10.18
C ALA A 107 -13.20 -15.78 9.88
N LEU A 108 -14.02 -15.07 10.67
CA LEU A 108 -15.47 -15.03 10.52
C LEU A 108 -15.92 -14.18 9.31
N LEU A 109 -15.20 -13.13 8.98
CA LEU A 109 -15.55 -12.22 7.89
C LEU A 109 -14.98 -12.63 6.53
N LEU A 110 -14.01 -13.56 6.49
CA LEU A 110 -13.43 -14.08 5.24
C LEU A 110 -14.44 -14.54 4.18
N PRO A 111 -15.55 -15.26 4.49
CA PRO A 111 -16.55 -15.60 3.47
C PRO A 111 -17.17 -14.37 2.79
N TYR A 112 -17.26 -13.24 3.50
CA TYR A 112 -17.84 -12.00 3.01
C TYR A 112 -16.81 -11.11 2.31
N THR A 113 -15.59 -11.02 2.84
CA THR A 113 -14.59 -10.08 2.32
C THR A 113 -13.70 -10.64 1.21
N LYS A 114 -13.64 -11.97 1.04
CA LYS A 114 -12.91 -12.71 -0.03
C LYS A 114 -11.45 -12.31 -0.24
N ASN A 115 -10.90 -11.46 0.63
CA ASN A 115 -9.58 -10.87 0.54
C ASN A 115 -9.09 -10.61 1.96
N THR A 116 -7.88 -11.08 2.26
CA THR A 116 -7.20 -10.90 3.56
C THR A 116 -6.35 -9.63 3.58
N GLN A 117 -6.01 -9.05 2.43
CA GLN A 117 -5.15 -7.86 2.34
C GLN A 117 -5.86 -6.59 2.82
N ILE A 118 -7.20 -6.59 2.88
CA ILE A 118 -7.99 -5.44 3.32
C ILE A 118 -7.91 -5.20 4.84
N TYR A 119 -7.39 -6.16 5.60
CA TYR A 119 -7.21 -6.02 7.05
C TYR A 119 -5.88 -5.33 7.40
N PHE A 120 -5.08 -5.02 6.39
CA PHE A 120 -3.79 -4.36 6.54
C PHE A 120 -3.79 -3.03 5.79
N CYS A 121 -3.18 -2.02 6.41
CA CYS A 121 -2.93 -0.74 5.76
C CYS A 121 -1.46 -0.64 5.33
N PRO A 122 -1.19 -0.21 4.09
CA PRO A 122 0.19 -0.10 3.60
C PRO A 122 0.96 0.99 4.35
N SER A 123 2.11 0.64 4.91
CA SER A 123 3.07 1.55 5.56
C SER A 123 4.06 2.20 4.61
#